data_AF-A0A931QFK4-F1
#
_entry.id   AF-A0A931QFK4-F1
#
_cell.length_a   1.000
_cell.length_b   1.000
_cell.length_c   1.000
_cell.angle_alpha   90.00
_cell.angle_beta   90.00
_cell.angle_gamma   90.00
#
_symmetry.space_group_name_H-M   'P 1'
#
loop_
_entity.id
_entity.type
_entity.pdbx_description
1 polymer ?
#
loop_
_entity_poly.entity_id
_entity_poly.type
_entity_poly.pdbx_seq_one_letter_code
_entity_poly.pdbx_strand_id
1 'polypeptide(L)' 'SQVRGRSGDLVSLIPWREKVAGVQTKNLKWSLRNETLYPEKTRGISNEMTGDAAEIEIESGLLLVIHRRQ' A
#
# COMPACT_ATOMS: atom_id res chain seq x y z
N SER A 1 -6.20 -7.22 -2.70
CA SER A 1 -6.91 -6.89 -1.45
C SER A 1 -7.55 -5.52 -1.56
N GLN A 2 -8.65 -5.28 -0.85
CA GLN A 2 -9.38 -4.00 -0.86
C GLN A 2 -9.44 -3.41 0.55
N VAL A 3 -9.16 -2.12 0.68
CA VAL A 3 -9.30 -1.34 1.92
C VAL A 3 -10.45 -0.37 1.73
N ARG A 4 -11.47 -0.42 2.59
CA ARG A 4 -12.62 0.51 2.57
C ARG A 4 -12.38 1.67 3.52
N GLY A 5 -12.65 2.88 3.06
CA GLY A 5 -12.40 4.12 3.80
C GLY A 5 -13.08 5.30 3.14
N ARG A 6 -12.41 6.45 3.16
CA ARG A 6 -12.81 7.67 2.45
C ARG A 6 -11.60 8.40 1.91
N SER A 7 -11.82 9.32 0.98
CA SER A 7 -10.77 10.23 0.52
C SER A 7 -10.14 10.98 1.71
N GLY A 8 -8.81 11.06 1.75
CA GLY A 8 -8.03 11.66 2.83
C GLY A 8 -7.65 10.72 3.99
N ASP A 9 -8.14 9.49 4.03
CA ASP A 9 -7.61 8.46 4.93
C ASP A 9 -6.18 8.06 4.53
N LEU A 10 -5.35 7.68 5.49
CA LEU A 10 -3.97 7.24 5.23
C LEU A 10 -3.86 5.72 5.16
N VAL A 11 -3.10 5.23 4.19
CA VAL A 11 -2.78 3.81 4.01
C VAL A 11 -1.27 3.65 3.96
N SER A 12 -0.69 2.95 4.93
CA SER A 12 0.74 2.63 4.93
C SER A 12 0.98 1.22 4.42
N LEU A 13 1.93 1.08 3.50
CA LEU A 13 2.35 -0.19 2.88
C LEU A 13 3.76 -0.53 3.34
N ILE A 14 3.90 -1.62 4.10
CA ILE A 14 5.17 -1.99 4.74
C ILE A 14 5.52 -3.45 4.38
N PRO A 15 6.62 -3.70 3.64
CA PRO A 15 7.08 -5.06 3.37
C PRO A 15 7.51 -5.73 4.68
N TRP A 16 7.13 -7.00 4.87
CA TRP A 16 7.43 -7.74 6.10
C TRP A 16 8.38 -8.90 5.85
N ARG A 17 9.53 -8.89 6.55
CA ARG A 17 10.66 -9.85 6.47
C ARG A 17 11.40 -9.85 5.14
N GLU A 18 10.70 -10.04 4.03
CA GLU A 18 11.27 -10.13 2.69
C GLU A 18 10.72 -9.03 1.77
N LYS A 19 11.33 -8.88 0.59
CA LYS A 19 10.80 -7.98 -0.43
C LYS A 19 9.41 -8.41 -0.88
N VAL A 20 8.59 -7.43 -1.23
CA VAL A 20 7.28 -7.64 -1.83
C VAL A 20 7.36 -7.22 -3.28
N ALA A 21 7.14 -8.15 -4.20
CA ALA A 21 7.24 -7.89 -5.64
C ALA A 21 5.86 -7.67 -6.27
N GLY A 22 5.87 -6.92 -7.37
CA GLY A 22 4.70 -6.64 -8.18
C GLY A 22 3.58 -5.87 -7.46
N VAL A 23 3.97 -4.92 -6.61
CA VAL A 23 3.02 -4.08 -5.87
C VAL A 23 2.30 -3.14 -6.83
N GLN A 24 0.98 -3.25 -6.87
CA GLN A 24 0.09 -2.41 -7.66
C GLN A 24 -0.98 -1.82 -6.76
N THR A 25 -1.28 -0.54 -6.97
CA THR A 25 -2.31 0.14 -6.16
C THR A 25 -3.22 1.01 -7.01
N LYS A 26 -4.51 1.09 -6.62
CA LYS A 26 -5.47 2.04 -7.20
C LYS A 26 -6.16 2.86 -6.11
N ASN A 27 -6.66 4.03 -6.50
CA ASN A 27 -7.32 5.01 -5.63
C ASN A 27 -6.46 5.44 -4.43
N LEU A 28 -5.16 5.48 -4.66
CA LEU A 28 -4.15 5.99 -3.77
C LEU A 28 -3.38 7.11 -4.49
N LYS A 29 -3.14 8.22 -3.79
CA LYS A 29 -2.52 9.43 -4.33
C LYS A 29 -1.18 9.19 -4.99
N TRP A 30 -0.35 8.35 -4.38
CA TRP A 30 0.91 7.89 -4.96
C TRP A 30 0.75 6.44 -5.44
N SER A 31 0.18 6.27 -6.63
CA SER A 31 -0.10 4.94 -7.17
C SER A 31 1.19 4.18 -7.53
N LEU A 32 1.32 2.94 -7.06
CA LEU A 32 2.40 2.02 -7.41
C LEU A 32 2.01 1.19 -8.64
N ARG A 33 2.98 0.96 -9.54
CA ARG A 33 2.78 0.23 -10.80
C ARG A 33 3.83 -0.87 -10.96
N ASN A 34 3.50 -2.05 -10.44
CA ASN A 34 4.33 -3.25 -10.49
C ASN A 34 5.70 -3.06 -9.81
N GLU A 35 5.69 -2.34 -8.69
CA GLU A 35 6.91 -1.97 -7.98
C GLU A 35 7.35 -3.05 -6.99
N THR A 36 8.65 -3.06 -6.65
CA THR A 36 9.16 -3.92 -5.59
C THR A 36 9.47 -3.10 -4.34
N LEU A 37 8.85 -3.47 -3.23
CA LEU A 37 9.12 -2.87 -1.92
C LEU A 37 10.12 -3.73 -1.15
N TYR A 38 11.08 -3.08 -0.50
CA TYR A 38 12.24 -3.72 0.13
C TYR A 38 12.25 -3.43 1.64
N PRO A 39 12.40 -4.42 2.54
CA PRO A 39 12.42 -4.21 3.99
C PRO A 39 13.54 -3.28 4.47
N GLU A 40 14.69 -3.32 3.80
CA GLU A 40 15.86 -2.49 4.11
C GLU A 40 15.65 -1.01 3.76
N LYS A 41 14.65 -0.70 2.93
CA LYS A 41 14.17 0.68 2.77
C LYS A 41 13.33 1.02 3.99
N THR A 42 14.01 1.58 4.99
CA THR A 42 13.54 1.88 6.37
C THR A 42 12.24 2.69 6.50
N ARG A 43 11.69 3.21 5.41
CA ARG A 43 10.39 3.90 5.40
C ARG A 43 9.47 3.19 4.42
N GLY A 44 8.54 2.40 4.94
CA GLY A 44 7.40 1.94 4.16
C GLY A 44 6.66 3.14 3.52
N ILE A 45 5.79 2.86 2.56
CA ILE A 45 5.12 3.92 1.79
C ILE A 45 3.87 4.37 2.54
N SER A 46 3.87 5.60 3.04
CA SER A 46 2.65 6.25 3.53
C SER A 46 1.90 6.87 2.36
N ASN A 47 0.66 6.44 2.15
CA ASN A 47 -0.19 6.85 1.05
C ASN A 47 -1.49 7.47 1.54
N GLU A 48 -2.22 8.14 0.66
CA GLU A 48 -3.49 8.81 0.94
C GLU A 48 -4.56 8.26 0.00
N MET A 49 -5.70 7.84 0.53
CA MET A 49 -6.84 7.38 -0.26
C MET A 49 -7.46 8.55 -1.03
N THR A 50 -7.83 8.31 -2.28
CA THR A 50 -8.49 9.32 -3.14
C THR A 50 -9.98 9.04 -3.37
N GLY A 51 -10.54 8.06 -2.66
CA GLY A 51 -11.93 7.64 -2.76
C GLY A 51 -12.30 6.66 -1.64
N ASP A 52 -13.45 6.00 -1.78
CA ASP A 52 -14.04 5.21 -0.68
C ASP A 52 -13.47 3.79 -0.56
N ALA A 53 -12.65 3.39 -1.54
CA ALA A 53 -11.93 2.14 -1.51
C ALA A 53 -10.58 2.25 -2.22
N ALA A 54 -9.54 1.67 -1.62
CA ALA A 54 -8.22 1.48 -2.21
C ALA A 54 -8.02 0.00 -2.55
N GLU A 55 -7.40 -0.27 -3.69
CA GLU A 55 -7.03 -1.61 -4.12
C GLU A 55 -5.52 -1.76 -4.01
N ILE A 56 -5.07 -2.90 -3.47
CA ILE A 56 -3.66 -3.25 -3.30
C ILE A 56 -3.47 -4.69 -3.74
N GLU A 57 -2.61 -4.90 -4.72
CA GLU A 57 -2.25 -6.22 -5.24
C GLU A 57 -0.74 -6.40 -5.14
N ILE A 58 -0.32 -7.64 -4.93
CA ILE A 58 1.09 -8.06 -4.89
C ILE A 58 1.21 -9.38 -5.65
N GLU A 59 2.35 -9.61 -6.29
CA GLU A 59 2.65 -10.90 -6.92
C GLU A 59 3.22 -11.89 -5.91
N SER A 60 4.10 -11.44 -5.01
CA SER A 60 4.74 -12.29 -4.01
C SER A 60 5.24 -11.51 -2.79
N GLY A 61 5.49 -12.24 -1.70
CA GLY A 61 5.93 -11.70 -0.41
C GLY A 61 4.77 -11.43 0.55
N LEU A 62 5.07 -10.73 1.65
CA LEU A 62 4.08 -10.34 2.64
C LEU A 62 4.09 -8.83 2.85
N LEU A 63 2.92 -8.21 2.66
CA LEU A 63 2.74 -6.76 2.80
C LEU A 63 1.80 -6.46 3.96
N LEU A 64 2.30 -5.72 4.95
CA LEU A 64 1.45 -5.14 5.98
C LEU A 64 0.78 -3.88 5.42
N VAL A 65 -0.53 -3.80 5.63
CA VAL A 65 -1.36 -2.67 5.26
C VAL A 65 -1.95 -2.08 6.53
N ILE A 66 -1.58 -0.84 6.85
CA ILE A 66 -2.12 -0.11 8.01
C ILE A 66 -3.02 1.00 7.48
N HIS A 67 -4.30 0.95 7.84
CA HIS A 67 -5.29 1.97 7.49
C HIS A 67 -5.57 2.85 8.68
N ARG A 68 -5.24 4.14 8.57
CA ARG A 68 -5.58 5.16 9.55
C ARG A 68 -6.74 5.99 9.02
N ARG A 69 -7.87 5.84 9.67
CA ARG A 69 -9.10 6.57 9.37
C ARG A 69 -9.04 7.95 10.03
N GLN A 70 -9.62 8.94 9.36
CA GLN A 70 -9.96 10.21 10.01
C GLN A 70 -11.14 10.03 10.97
#